data_AF-A0A931ZTW6-F1
#
_entry.id   AF-A0A931ZTW6-F1
#
_cell.length_a   1.000
_cell.length_b   1.000
_cell.length_c   1.000
_cell.angle_alpha   90.00
_cell.angle_beta   90.00
_cell.angle_gamma   90.00
#
_symmetry.space_group_name_H-M   'P 1'
#
loop_
_entity.id
_entity.type
_entity.pdbx_description
1 polymer ?
#
loop_
_entity_poly.entity_id
_entity_poly.type
_entity_poly.pdbx_seq_one_letter_code
_entity_poly.pdbx_strand_id
1 'polypeptide(L)'
;MPSPDAYTVRLDTLREADTALVTGILLRVTASREFAVPDTTWPMHVPSDDPAKLARRYPYPLLPWVLRRTEGAGASAPGLRPIPVPVIDNGPHLSYAIQWFAFATIALVGSVALFVRETRNGKRET
;
A
#
# COMPACT_ATOMS: atom_id res chain seq x y z
N MET A 1 -4.75 -24.82 12.96
CA MET A 1 -4.08 -25.34 11.75
C MET A 1 -4.98 -25.03 10.57
N PRO A 2 -4.45 -24.57 9.41
CA PRO A 2 -5.27 -24.46 8.21
C PRO A 2 -5.92 -25.82 7.93
N SER A 3 -7.20 -25.81 7.59
CA SER A 3 -7.91 -27.04 7.23
C SER A 3 -7.26 -27.66 5.99
N PRO A 4 -7.18 -29.01 5.88
CA PRO A 4 -6.65 -29.68 4.70
C PRO A 4 -7.35 -29.28 3.39
N ASP A 5 -8.58 -28.77 3.47
CA ASP A 5 -9.39 -28.37 2.32
C ASP A 5 -9.13 -26.93 1.83
N ALA A 6 -8.30 -26.16 2.55
CA ALA A 6 -8.07 -24.73 2.30
C ALA A 6 -9.36 -23.87 2.18
N TYR A 7 -10.50 -24.39 2.63
CA TYR A 7 -11.84 -23.83 2.41
C TYR A 7 -12.55 -23.58 3.73
N THR A 8 -12.36 -24.45 4.72
CA THR A 8 -12.99 -24.32 6.04
C THR A 8 -12.05 -23.66 7.04
N VAL A 9 -12.51 -22.56 7.64
CA VAL A 9 -11.81 -21.87 8.73
C VAL A 9 -12.52 -22.16 10.04
N ARG A 10 -11.81 -22.78 10.99
CA ARG A 10 -12.26 -23.03 12.37
C ARG A 10 -12.31 -21.71 13.15
N LEU A 11 -13.44 -21.01 13.08
CA LEU A 11 -13.64 -19.70 13.74
C LEU A 11 -13.61 -19.78 15.28
N ASP A 12 -13.88 -20.95 15.85
CA ASP A 12 -13.74 -21.26 17.29
C ASP A 12 -12.33 -20.95 17.79
N THR A 13 -11.31 -21.21 16.96
CA THR A 13 -9.91 -20.94 17.29
C THR A 13 -9.51 -19.47 17.19
N LEU A 14 -10.37 -18.63 16.60
CA LEU A 14 -10.16 -17.20 16.40
C LEU A 14 -10.91 -16.34 17.43
N ARG A 15 -11.60 -16.98 18.38
CA ARG A 15 -12.45 -16.28 19.35
C ARG A 15 -11.57 -15.57 20.39
N GLU A 16 -11.54 -14.25 20.34
CA GLU A 16 -10.99 -13.42 21.42
C GLU A 16 -12.00 -13.31 22.58
N ALA A 17 -11.51 -12.94 23.76
CA ALA A 17 -12.39 -12.57 24.88
C ALA A 17 -13.29 -11.39 24.49
N ASP A 18 -14.47 -11.31 25.10
CA ASP A 18 -15.42 -10.20 24.90
C ASP A 18 -14.89 -8.86 25.43
N THR A 19 -13.97 -8.91 26.39
CA THR A 19 -13.29 -7.76 26.99
C THR A 19 -11.78 -7.99 27.00
N ALA A 20 -11.01 -6.93 26.72
CA ALA A 20 -9.55 -6.95 26.83
C ALA A 20 -9.01 -5.60 27.33
N LEU A 21 -7.94 -5.65 28.14
CA LEU A 21 -7.11 -4.48 28.42
C LEU A 21 -6.11 -4.33 27.28
N VAL A 22 -6.12 -3.17 26.61
CA VAL A 22 -5.34 -2.94 25.39
C VAL A 22 -4.64 -1.60 25.46
N THR A 23 -3.33 -1.61 25.21
CA THR A 23 -2.54 -0.41 24.93
C THR A 23 -2.50 -0.19 23.42
N GLY A 24 -2.76 1.04 22.98
CA GLY A 24 -2.81 1.34 21.55
C GLY A 24 -2.98 2.81 21.23
N ILE A 25 -3.08 3.07 19.93
CA ILE A 25 -3.31 4.40 19.37
C ILE A 25 -4.76 4.47 18.92
N LEU A 26 -5.49 5.48 19.42
CA LEU A 26 -6.85 5.76 18.98
C LEU A 26 -6.81 6.63 17.72
N LEU A 27 -7.39 6.13 16.63
CA LEU A 27 -7.42 6.79 15.34
C LEU A 27 -8.85 7.23 15.03
N ARG A 28 -9.05 8.51 14.73
CA ARG A 28 -10.34 8.99 14.21
C ARG A 28 -10.45 8.57 12.76
N VAL A 29 -11.55 7.93 12.39
CA VAL A 29 -11.84 7.67 10.99
C VAL A 29 -12.37 8.96 10.38
N THR A 30 -11.49 9.68 9.68
CA THR A 30 -11.80 10.97 9.04
C THR A 30 -12.22 10.80 7.58
N ALA A 31 -11.81 9.71 6.95
CA ALA A 31 -12.17 9.37 5.58
C ALA A 31 -12.46 7.88 5.47
N SER A 32 -13.65 7.56 4.94
CA SER A 32 -14.01 6.21 4.57
C SER A 32 -13.30 5.84 3.27
N ARG A 33 -12.28 4.97 3.32
CA ARG A 33 -11.71 4.41 2.10
C ARG A 33 -12.64 3.33 1.58
N GLU A 34 -13.20 3.57 0.41
CA GLU A 34 -13.93 2.56 -0.34
C GLU A 34 -12.97 1.93 -1.33
N PHE A 35 -12.50 0.73 -1.02
CA PHE A 35 -11.80 -0.06 -2.02
C PHE A 35 -12.88 -0.84 -2.78
N ALA A 36 -13.02 -0.52 -4.07
CA ALA A 36 -13.74 -1.40 -4.98
C ALA A 36 -13.00 -2.74 -4.97
N VAL A 37 -13.62 -3.78 -4.42
CA VAL A 37 -13.09 -5.14 -4.48
C VAL A 37 -13.54 -5.67 -5.85
N PRO A 38 -12.64 -5.75 -6.85
CA PRO A 38 -13.01 -6.06 -8.23
C PRO A 38 -13.52 -7.49 -8.37
N ASP A 39 -13.11 -8.35 -7.44
CA ASP A 39 -13.37 -9.79 -7.45
C ASP A 39 -13.76 -10.24 -6.04
N THR A 40 -15.00 -10.72 -5.88
CA THR A 40 -15.47 -11.33 -4.62
C THR A 40 -15.11 -12.82 -4.53
N THR A 41 -14.42 -13.37 -5.54
CA THR A 41 -13.89 -14.73 -5.44
C THR A 41 -12.73 -14.80 -4.43
N TRP A 42 -12.43 -16.01 -3.99
CA TRP A 42 -11.45 -16.23 -2.95
C TRP A 42 -10.03 -15.86 -3.45
N PRO A 43 -9.21 -15.16 -2.64
CA PRO A 43 -9.43 -14.77 -1.25
C PRO A 43 -10.36 -13.55 -1.07
N MET A 44 -11.32 -13.67 -0.14
CA MET A 44 -12.22 -12.57 0.21
C MET A 44 -11.45 -11.44 0.90
N HIS A 45 -11.40 -10.27 0.26
CA HIS A 45 -10.85 -9.07 0.86
C HIS A 45 -11.93 -8.36 1.68
N VAL A 46 -11.66 -8.10 2.96
CA VAL A 46 -12.49 -7.20 3.79
C VAL A 46 -11.82 -5.83 3.76
N PRO A 47 -12.35 -4.87 2.98
CA PRO A 47 -11.58 -3.69 2.61
C PRO A 47 -11.61 -2.56 3.64
N SER A 48 -12.38 -2.66 4.72
CA SER A 48 -12.68 -1.50 5.54
C SER A 48 -12.91 -1.80 7.02
N ASP A 49 -12.19 -1.03 7.84
CA ASP A 49 -12.31 -0.89 9.29
C ASP A 49 -13.23 0.30 9.69
N ASP A 50 -13.96 0.87 8.73
CA ASP A 50 -14.81 2.05 8.94
C ASP A 50 -16.03 1.74 9.83
N PRO A 51 -16.14 2.35 11.04
CA PRO A 51 -17.28 2.17 11.93
C PRO A 51 -18.63 2.52 11.29
N ALA A 52 -18.69 3.50 10.38
CA ALA A 52 -19.94 3.89 9.73
C ALA A 52 -20.49 2.79 8.80
N LYS A 53 -19.59 2.06 8.11
CA LYS A 53 -19.95 0.91 7.28
C LYS A 53 -20.29 -0.31 8.14
N LEU A 54 -19.58 -0.49 9.25
CA LEU A 54 -19.79 -1.61 10.16
C LEU A 54 -21.04 -1.47 11.02
N ALA A 55 -21.46 -0.25 11.36
CA ALA A 55 -22.56 0.01 12.29
C ALA A 55 -23.87 -0.74 11.94
N ARG A 56 -24.15 -0.97 10.65
CA ARG A 56 -25.33 -1.72 10.19
C ARG A 56 -25.36 -3.20 10.64
N ARG A 57 -24.21 -3.74 11.06
CA ARG A 57 -24.01 -5.15 11.43
C ARG A 57 -24.00 -5.38 12.94
N TYR A 58 -23.99 -4.31 13.73
CA TYR A 58 -23.90 -4.39 15.19
C TYR A 58 -25.18 -3.86 15.85
N PRO A 59 -25.60 -4.45 16.98
CA PRO A 59 -26.83 -4.03 17.68
C PRO A 59 -26.66 -2.76 18.53
N TYR A 60 -25.50 -2.11 18.48
CA TYR A 60 -25.16 -0.93 19.29
C TYR A 60 -24.42 0.13 18.44
N PRO A 61 -24.50 1.42 18.81
CA PRO A 61 -23.82 2.48 18.08
C PRO A 61 -22.30 2.30 18.17
N LEU A 62 -21.62 2.39 17.02
CA LEU A 62 -20.17 2.41 16.96
C LEU A 62 -19.66 3.85 16.98
N LEU A 63 -18.63 4.10 17.79
CA LEU A 63 -17.95 5.38 17.81
C LEU A 63 -17.09 5.55 16.53
N PRO A 64 -16.83 6.78 16.05
CA PRO A 64 -16.03 7.04 14.85
C PRO A 64 -14.51 6.90 15.09
N TRP A 65 -14.11 5.88 15.85
CA TRP A 65 -12.73 5.62 16.26
C TRP A 65 -12.36 4.17 16.06
N VAL A 66 -11.12 3.93 15.65
CA VAL A 66 -10.49 2.61 15.57
C VAL A 66 -9.31 2.60 16.53
N LEU A 67 -9.23 1.56 17.37
CA LEU A 67 -8.09 1.34 18.25
C LEU A 67 -7.07 0.44 17.54
N ARG A 68 -5.91 1.01 17.19
CA ARG A 68 -4.78 0.22 16.69
C ARG A 68 -3.92 -0.21 17.88
N ARG A 69 -3.91 -1.52 18.17
CA ARG A 69 -3.03 -2.08 19.21
C ARG A 69 -1.56 -1.82 18.84
N THR A 70 -0.77 -1.35 19.79
CA THR A 70 0.69 -1.17 19.62
C THR A 70 1.46 -2.45 19.91
N GLU A 71 0.87 -3.31 20.72
CA GLU A 71 1.36 -4.65 21.00
C GLU A 71 0.46 -5.68 20.30
N GLY A 72 1.07 -6.76 19.82
CA GLY A 72 0.30 -7.89 19.28
C GLY A 72 -0.63 -8.45 20.36
N ALA A 73 -1.78 -8.99 19.97
CA ALA A 73 -2.78 -9.58 20.86
C ALA A 73 -2.30 -10.85 21.64
N GLY A 74 -0.99 -11.08 21.72
CA GLY A 74 -0.37 -12.36 22.04
C GLY A 74 0.05 -13.12 20.78
N ALA A 75 0.35 -14.41 20.93
CA ALA A 75 0.63 -15.28 19.79
C ALA A 75 -0.60 -15.33 18.88
N SER A 76 -0.42 -15.04 17.58
CA SER A 76 -1.47 -15.20 16.57
C SER A 76 -2.13 -16.57 16.71
N ALA A 77 -3.46 -16.63 16.63
CA ALA A 77 -4.16 -17.90 16.69
C ALA A 77 -3.59 -18.88 15.63
N PRO A 78 -3.46 -20.19 15.94
CA PRO A 78 -2.79 -21.15 15.08
C PRO A 78 -3.39 -21.23 13.67
N GLY A 79 -2.80 -20.50 12.71
CA GLY A 79 -3.29 -20.42 11.34
C GLY A 79 -3.28 -19.01 10.75
N LEU A 80 -3.24 -17.94 11.55
CA LEU A 80 -2.97 -16.60 11.02
C LEU A 80 -1.47 -16.45 10.79
N ARG A 81 -1.11 -16.12 9.56
CA ARG A 81 0.22 -15.65 9.21
C ARG A 81 0.17 -14.14 9.08
N PRO A 82 1.10 -13.40 9.72
CA PRO A 82 1.25 -11.98 9.44
C PRO A 82 1.43 -11.79 7.93
N ILE A 83 0.68 -10.84 7.36
CA ILE A 83 0.93 -10.43 5.98
C ILE A 83 2.32 -9.78 5.98
N PRO A 84 3.27 -10.26 5.16
CA PRO A 84 4.59 -9.64 5.11
C PRO A 84 4.40 -8.18 4.70
N VAL A 85 5.14 -7.28 5.36
CA VAL A 85 5.20 -5.89 4.91
C VAL A 85 5.62 -5.88 3.44
N PRO A 86 4.95 -5.09 2.58
CA PRO A 86 5.38 -4.97 1.20
C PRO A 86 6.84 -4.53 1.19
N VAL A 87 7.65 -5.22 0.42
CA VAL A 87 9.05 -4.86 0.24
C VAL A 87 9.05 -3.52 -0.49
N ILE A 88 9.46 -2.46 0.20
CA ILE A 88 9.78 -1.18 -0.45
C ILE A 88 11.16 -1.39 -1.08
N ASP A 89 11.19 -2.06 -2.23
CA ASP A 89 12.38 -2.09 -3.04
C ASP A 89 12.47 -0.81 -3.88
N ASN A 90 13.68 -0.46 -4.29
CA ASN A 90 13.91 0.68 -5.18
C ASN A 90 13.61 0.31 -6.66
N GLY A 91 12.82 -0.73 -6.93
CA GLY A 91 12.59 -1.27 -8.26
C GLY A 91 13.83 -1.22 -9.18
N PRO A 92 13.64 -1.01 -10.49
CA PRO A 92 14.71 -0.60 -11.39
C PRO A 92 14.89 0.93 -11.46
N HIS A 93 14.82 1.67 -10.35
CA HIS A 93 15.00 3.14 -10.36
C HIS A 93 16.35 3.56 -10.94
N LEU A 94 17.37 2.69 -10.83
CA LEU A 94 18.68 2.92 -11.44
C LEU A 94 18.61 2.99 -12.97
N SER A 95 17.88 2.09 -13.63
CA SER A 95 17.75 2.08 -15.09
C SER A 95 17.05 3.33 -15.60
N TYR A 96 16.03 3.79 -14.87
CA TYR A 96 15.32 5.03 -15.19
C TYR A 96 16.19 6.28 -14.98
N ALA A 97 16.98 6.33 -13.91
CA ALA A 97 17.93 7.41 -13.68
C ALA A 97 18.97 7.50 -14.81
N ILE A 98 19.55 6.35 -15.22
CA ILE A 98 20.51 6.28 -16.33
C ILE A 98 19.87 6.79 -17.63
N GLN A 99 18.61 6.42 -17.89
CA GLN A 99 17.89 6.88 -19.07
C GLN A 99 17.76 8.42 -19.10
N TRP A 100 17.40 9.05 -17.98
CA TRP A 100 17.31 10.51 -17.91
C TRP A 100 18.66 11.19 -18.11
N PHE A 101 19.74 10.65 -17.53
CA PHE A 101 21.08 11.18 -17.76
C PHE A 101 21.52 11.05 -19.22
N ALA A 102 21.16 9.96 -19.89
CA ALA A 102 21.43 9.79 -21.32
C ALA A 102 20.68 10.84 -22.16
N PHE A 103 19.39 11.07 -21.89
CA PHE A 103 18.61 12.11 -22.57
C PHE A 103 19.17 13.52 -22.33
N ALA A 104 19.52 13.85 -21.08
CA ALA A 104 20.14 15.13 -20.75
C ALA A 104 21.49 15.32 -21.48
N THR A 105 22.29 14.27 -21.57
CA THR A 105 23.58 14.29 -22.29
C THR A 105 23.38 14.52 -23.79
N ILE A 106 22.44 13.80 -24.43
CA ILE A 106 22.12 13.98 -25.85
C ILE A 106 21.63 15.40 -26.12
N ALA A 107 20.71 15.92 -25.29
CA ALA A 107 20.19 17.26 -25.43
C ALA A 107 21.29 18.32 -25.31
N LEU A 108 22.20 18.17 -24.34
CA LEU A 108 23.33 19.07 -24.14
C LEU A 108 24.29 19.05 -25.34
N VAL A 109 24.76 17.86 -25.74
CA VAL A 109 25.72 17.70 -26.85
C VAL A 109 25.10 18.16 -28.17
N GLY A 110 23.85 17.79 -28.44
CA GLY A 110 23.13 18.20 -29.63
C GLY A 110 22.97 19.72 -29.71
N SER A 111 22.60 20.37 -28.59
CA SER A 111 22.46 21.84 -28.54
C SER A 111 23.79 22.54 -28.77
N VAL A 112 24.87 22.08 -28.14
CA VAL A 112 26.22 22.65 -28.35
C VAL A 112 26.69 22.45 -29.79
N ALA A 113 26.48 21.27 -30.37
CA ALA A 113 26.85 20.98 -31.75
C ALA A 113 26.11 21.86 -32.75
N LEU A 114 24.80 22.07 -32.56
CA LEU A 114 24.00 22.98 -33.39
C LEU A 114 24.49 24.43 -33.26
N PHE A 115 24.72 24.89 -32.03
CA PHE A 115 25.23 26.26 -31.78
C PHE A 115 26.59 26.51 -32.45
N VAL A 116 27.52 25.56 -32.39
CA VAL A 116 28.84 25.66 -33.05
C VAL A 116 28.71 25.64 -34.57
N ARG A 117 27.76 24.89 -35.13
CA ARG A 117 27.50 24.88 -36.59
C ARG A 117 26.95 26.22 -37.07
N GLU A 118 25.99 26.78 -36.36
CA GLU A 118 25.36 28.06 -36.72
C GLU A 118 26.36 29.21 -36.71
N THR A 119 27.17 29.30 -35.65
CA THR A 119 28.22 30.33 -35.51
C THR A 119 29.34 30.21 -36.56
N ARG A 120 29.64 29.00 -37.03
CA ARG A 120 30.65 28.78 -38.09
C ARG A 120 30.12 29.09 -39.49
N ASN A 121 28.83 28.85 -39.74
CA ASN A 121 28.20 29.15 -41.03
C ASN A 121 27.93 30.65 -41.19
N GLY A 122 27.45 31.34 -40.14
CA GLY A 122 27.24 32.79 -40.17
C GLY A 122 28.51 33.62 -40.38
N LYS A 123 29.69 33.07 -40.08
CA LYS A 123 31.00 33.73 -40.30
C LYS A 123 31.55 33.57 -41.73
N ARG A 124 30.90 32.76 -42.58
CA ARG A 124 31.33 32.51 -43.98
C ARG A 124 30.59 33.37 -45.01
N GLU A 125 29.53 34.07 -44.61
CA GLU A 125 28.66 34.85 -45.50
C GLU A 125 28.86 36.38 -45.38
N THR A 126 29.89 36.82 -44.66
CA THR A 126 30.36 38.22 -44.55
C THR A 126 31.81 38.32 -44.97
#